data_AF-A0A7I4Y086-F1
#
_entry.id   AF-A0A7I4Y086-F1
#
_cell.length_a   1.000
_cell.length_b   1.000
_cell.length_c   1.000
_cell.angle_alpha   90.00
_cell.angle_beta   90.00
_cell.angle_gamma   90.00
#
_symmetry.space_group_name_H-M   'P 1'
#
loop_
_entity.id
_entity.type
_entity.pdbx_description
1 polymer ?
#
loop_
_entity_poly.entity_id
_entity_poly.type
_entity_poly.pdbx_seq_one_letter_code
_entity_poly.pdbx_strand_id
1 'polypeptide(L)'
;MVFSFWAAPMLLIGAPESLTQSFIGKRMGQLVVLFWYASIYGQLQIALNRLLAIISPLMYRYHYVFCRTNHTNLGDILDNFIPSSSSSIFCSDGCAFAFHVDMLFWSYADTECGHTLALYLAFLHGAILCAVVVIIDTVAFLAILKKAKKLRKSIGKAQEATILNNNVRLYAQGCVQALCFVLAILAFHFTPGLLTTKWSRFATLTAGWEFVHAVDGLILILFHEKFRVLLCNPSSLWQRAAPPSSATPRSRRIANF
;
A
#
# COMPACT_ATOMS: atom_id res chain seq x y z
N MET A 1 -7.65 8.91 -6.17
CA MET A 1 -7.10 10.02 -7.02
C MET A 1 -7.72 10.03 -8.41
N VAL A 2 -7.66 8.92 -9.17
CA VAL A 2 -8.24 8.88 -10.52
C VAL A 2 -9.75 9.13 -10.50
N PHE A 3 -10.47 8.70 -9.46
CA PHE A 3 -11.87 9.06 -9.29
C PHE A 3 -12.10 10.59 -9.28
N SER A 4 -11.32 11.34 -8.50
CA SER A 4 -11.46 12.80 -8.36
C SER A 4 -11.10 13.58 -9.63
N PHE A 5 -10.17 13.08 -10.45
CA PHE A 5 -9.68 13.79 -11.64
C PHE A 5 -10.25 13.26 -12.97
N TRP A 6 -10.89 12.09 -12.97
CA TRP A 6 -11.47 11.49 -14.16
C TRP A 6 -12.95 11.15 -13.97
N ALA A 7 -13.28 10.17 -13.11
CA ALA A 7 -14.65 9.66 -13.01
C ALA A 7 -15.66 10.72 -12.54
N ALA A 8 -15.32 11.51 -11.51
CA ALA A 8 -16.19 12.56 -10.99
C ALA A 8 -16.38 13.73 -12.00
N PRO A 9 -15.32 14.28 -12.63
CA PRO A 9 -15.50 15.25 -13.71
C PRO A 9 -16.33 14.71 -14.88
N MET A 10 -16.08 13.48 -15.35
CA MET A 10 -16.86 12.87 -16.44
C MET A 10 -18.34 12.76 -16.10
N LEU A 11 -18.66 12.46 -14.84
CA LEU A 11 -20.03 12.46 -14.34
C LEU A 11 -20.64 13.87 -14.30
N LEU A 12 -19.92 14.86 -13.77
CA LEU A 12 -20.42 16.23 -13.60
C LEU A 12 -20.68 16.94 -14.93
N ILE A 13 -19.87 16.66 -15.95
CA ILE A 13 -20.04 17.23 -17.30
C ILE A 13 -21.04 16.45 -18.16
N GLY A 14 -21.60 15.34 -17.66
CA GLY A 14 -22.49 14.48 -18.44
C GLY A 14 -21.79 13.88 -19.66
N ALA A 15 -20.52 13.47 -19.52
CA ALA A 15 -19.74 12.92 -20.62
C ALA A 15 -20.42 11.67 -21.20
N PRO A 16 -20.43 11.49 -22.53
CA PRO A 16 -20.96 10.28 -23.14
C PRO A 16 -20.11 9.07 -22.77
N GLU A 17 -20.73 7.89 -22.67
CA GLU A 17 -20.04 6.64 -22.36
C GLU A 17 -18.90 6.33 -23.36
N SER A 18 -19.06 6.74 -24.62
CA SER A 18 -18.01 6.62 -25.65
C SER A 18 -16.70 7.32 -25.26
N LEU A 19 -16.75 8.39 -24.46
CA LEU A 19 -15.56 9.09 -23.98
C LEU A 19 -14.90 8.33 -22.82
N THR A 20 -15.66 7.79 -21.87
CA THR A 20 -15.07 7.03 -20.74
C THR A 20 -14.63 5.63 -21.13
N GLN A 21 -15.14 5.11 -22.26
CA GLN A 21 -14.70 3.86 -22.89
C GLN A 21 -13.66 4.10 -24.00
N SER A 22 -13.30 5.36 -24.29
CA SER A 22 -12.27 5.71 -25.26
C SER A 22 -10.87 5.27 -24.81
N PHE A 23 -9.88 5.46 -25.67
CA PHE A 23 -8.48 5.22 -25.34
C PHE A 23 -8.05 5.89 -24.01
N ILE A 24 -8.44 7.14 -23.79
CA ILE A 24 -8.08 7.89 -22.57
C ILE A 24 -8.73 7.25 -21.34
N GLY A 25 -10.01 6.88 -21.42
CA GLY A 25 -10.71 6.24 -20.31
C GLY A 25 -10.13 4.89 -19.92
N LYS A 26 -9.69 4.11 -20.91
CA LYS A 26 -8.96 2.86 -20.69
C LYS A 26 -7.61 3.09 -19.99
N ARG A 27 -6.86 4.15 -20.35
CA ARG A 27 -5.62 4.54 -19.64
C ARG A 27 -5.86 4.99 -18.21
N MET A 28 -6.97 5.66 -17.95
CA MET A 28 -7.34 6.04 -16.59
C MET A 28 -7.65 4.81 -15.74
N GLY A 29 -8.35 3.81 -16.29
CA GLY A 29 -8.56 2.54 -15.57
C GLY A 29 -7.27 1.75 -15.35
N GLN A 30 -6.31 1.79 -16.28
CA GLN A 30 -4.97 1.23 -16.04
C GLN A 30 -4.27 1.88 -14.85
N LEU A 31 -4.32 3.22 -14.75
CA LEU A 31 -3.75 3.93 -13.61
C LEU A 31 -4.43 3.53 -12.29
N VAL A 32 -5.76 3.35 -12.29
CA VAL A 32 -6.48 2.84 -11.12
C VAL A 32 -5.95 1.48 -10.68
N VAL A 33 -5.82 0.54 -11.62
CA VAL A 33 -5.34 -0.81 -11.35
C VAL A 33 -3.87 -0.81 -10.89
N LEU A 34 -3.04 0.06 -11.47
CA LEU A 34 -1.65 0.25 -11.03
C LEU A 34 -1.59 0.66 -9.55
N PHE A 35 -2.38 1.65 -9.15
CA PHE A 35 -2.42 2.10 -7.75
C PHE A 35 -3.01 1.05 -6.81
N TRP A 36 -3.97 0.25 -7.28
CA TRP A 36 -4.47 -0.90 -6.52
C TRP A 36 -3.36 -1.87 -6.18
N TYR A 37 -2.60 -2.33 -7.19
CA TYR A 37 -1.49 -3.25 -6.95
C TYR A 37 -0.39 -2.61 -6.13
N ALA A 38 0.01 -1.37 -6.43
CA ALA A 38 1.01 -0.66 -5.64
C ALA A 38 0.62 -0.58 -4.15
N SER A 39 -0.66 -0.38 -3.84
CA SER A 39 -1.16 -0.38 -2.47
C SER A 39 -0.96 -1.75 -1.81
N ILE A 40 -1.40 -2.84 -2.44
CA ILE A 40 -1.29 -4.20 -1.87
C ILE A 40 0.19 -4.63 -1.72
N TYR A 41 1.04 -4.34 -2.71
CA TYR A 41 2.46 -4.65 -2.65
C TYR A 41 3.19 -3.83 -1.58
N GLY A 42 2.83 -2.55 -1.42
CA GLY A 42 3.36 -1.71 -0.34
C GLY A 42 3.05 -2.29 1.05
N GLN A 43 1.88 -2.90 1.23
CA GLN A 43 1.51 -3.56 2.50
C GLN A 43 2.32 -4.81 2.75
N LEU A 44 2.50 -5.64 1.73
CA LEU A 44 3.37 -6.81 1.80
C LEU A 44 4.80 -6.41 2.17
N GLN A 45 5.30 -5.33 1.57
CA GLN A 45 6.60 -4.76 1.87
C GLN A 45 6.71 -4.30 3.33
N ILE A 46 5.72 -3.57 3.85
CA ILE A 46 5.69 -3.15 5.26
C ILE A 46 5.69 -4.37 6.20
N ALA A 47 4.85 -5.37 5.91
CA ALA A 47 4.75 -6.61 6.67
C ALA A 47 6.08 -7.38 6.71
N LEU A 48 6.72 -7.56 5.55
CA LEU A 48 8.02 -8.21 5.42
C LEU A 48 9.13 -7.45 6.14
N ASN A 49 9.20 -6.13 5.94
CA ASN A 49 10.17 -5.27 6.59
C ASN A 49 10.06 -5.38 8.13
N ARG A 50 8.83 -5.40 8.66
CA ARG A 50 8.57 -5.60 10.08
C ARG A 50 9.04 -6.98 10.55
N LEU A 51 8.68 -8.04 9.83
CA LEU A 51 9.08 -9.41 10.17
C LEU A 51 10.61 -9.57 10.22
N LEU A 52 11.32 -9.03 9.23
CA LEU A 52 12.79 -9.07 9.16
C LEU A 52 13.44 -8.32 10.32
N ALA A 53 12.95 -7.12 10.65
CA ALA A 53 13.42 -6.35 11.79
C ALA A 53 13.25 -7.12 13.12
N ILE A 54 12.18 -7.91 13.23
CA ILE A 54 11.89 -8.72 14.42
C ILE A 54 12.75 -9.97 14.46
N ILE A 55 12.78 -10.80 13.42
CA ILE A 55 13.44 -12.12 13.47
C ILE A 55 14.94 -11.95 13.62
N SER A 56 15.55 -11.12 12.77
CA SER A 56 17.01 -10.98 12.73
C SER A 56 17.43 -9.51 12.79
N PRO A 57 17.61 -8.95 14.00
CA PRO A 57 18.12 -7.59 14.18
C PRO A 57 19.49 -7.39 13.55
N LEU A 58 20.30 -8.47 13.49
CA LEU A 58 21.64 -8.47 12.90
C LEU A 58 21.60 -8.49 11.37
N MET A 59 20.70 -9.28 10.76
CA MET A 59 20.49 -9.22 9.31
C MET A 59 19.82 -7.90 8.92
N TYR A 60 18.89 -7.36 9.71
CA TYR A 60 18.33 -6.02 9.44
C TYR A 60 19.39 -4.91 9.46
N ARG A 61 20.44 -5.06 10.30
CA ARG A 61 21.57 -4.14 10.37
C ARG A 61 22.60 -4.33 9.25
N TYR A 62 22.69 -5.53 8.66
CA TYR A 62 23.67 -5.85 7.61
C TYR A 62 23.07 -5.79 6.21
N HIS A 63 21.92 -6.44 6.04
CA HIS A 63 20.98 -6.29 4.94
C HIS A 63 20.04 -5.12 5.25
N TYR A 64 20.45 -3.92 4.84
CA TYR A 64 19.65 -2.69 4.83
C TYR A 64 18.45 -2.77 3.85
N VAL A 65 17.66 -3.86 3.86
CA VAL A 65 16.73 -4.25 2.78
C VAL A 65 15.69 -3.17 2.44
N PHE A 66 15.36 -2.28 3.38
CA PHE A 66 14.33 -1.24 3.18
C PHE A 66 14.72 0.14 3.72
N CYS A 67 15.97 0.38 4.12
CA CYS A 67 16.39 1.69 4.64
C CYS A 67 17.20 2.49 3.58
N ARG A 68 16.68 3.69 3.32
CA ARG A 68 16.96 4.65 2.24
C ARG A 68 18.35 5.30 2.28
N THR A 69 19.40 4.60 1.85
CA THR A 69 20.69 5.30 1.62
C THR A 69 21.44 5.00 0.33
N ASN A 70 21.21 3.89 -0.38
CA ASN A 70 21.78 3.72 -1.73
C ASN A 70 20.86 2.89 -2.62
N HIS A 71 20.74 3.36 -3.86
CA HIS A 71 19.69 3.05 -4.84
C HIS A 71 19.66 1.56 -5.23
N THR A 72 18.44 1.02 -5.42
CA THR A 72 18.07 -0.36 -5.83
C THR A 72 18.00 -1.37 -4.70
N ASN A 73 17.05 -1.13 -3.78
CA ASN A 73 16.64 -2.16 -2.83
C ASN A 73 15.54 -3.04 -3.41
N LEU A 74 15.38 -4.26 -2.87
CA LEU A 74 14.27 -5.18 -3.18
C LEU A 74 12.90 -4.51 -3.09
N GLY A 75 12.76 -3.50 -2.23
CA GLY A 75 11.53 -2.69 -2.14
C GLY A 75 11.24 -1.83 -3.36
N ASP A 76 12.26 -1.28 -4.02
CA ASP A 76 12.05 -0.51 -5.25
C ASP A 76 11.51 -1.41 -6.39
N ILE A 77 11.92 -2.68 -6.40
CA ILE A 77 11.45 -3.70 -7.36
C ILE A 77 10.00 -4.10 -7.06
N LEU A 78 9.66 -4.36 -5.79
CA LEU A 78 8.30 -4.73 -5.38
C LEU A 78 7.30 -3.59 -5.58
N ASP A 79 7.69 -2.34 -5.27
CA ASP A 79 6.80 -1.17 -5.35
C ASP A 79 6.63 -0.63 -6.77
N ASN A 80 7.61 -0.79 -7.67
CA ASN A 80 7.55 -0.18 -9.02
C ASN A 80 7.50 -1.19 -10.17
N PHE A 81 8.23 -2.31 -10.10
CA PHE A 81 8.38 -3.20 -11.26
C PHE A 81 7.20 -4.16 -11.42
N ILE A 82 6.75 -4.78 -10.31
CA ILE A 82 5.69 -5.79 -10.34
C ILE A 82 4.28 -5.19 -10.61
N PRO A 83 3.89 -4.04 -10.02
CA PRO A 83 2.63 -3.39 -10.35
C PRO A 83 2.59 -2.93 -11.81
N SER A 84 3.72 -2.43 -12.32
CA SER A 84 3.83 -1.92 -13.70
C SER A 84 3.73 -3.05 -14.73
N SER A 85 4.36 -4.20 -14.49
CA SER A 85 4.24 -5.36 -15.37
C SER A 85 2.80 -5.90 -15.38
N SER A 86 2.16 -5.98 -14.21
CA SER A 86 0.76 -6.43 -14.06
C SER A 86 -0.22 -5.51 -14.78
N SER A 87 0.04 -4.19 -14.75
CA SER A 87 -0.80 -3.17 -15.39
C SER A 87 -0.59 -3.08 -16.90
N SER A 88 0.54 -3.55 -17.42
CA SER A 88 0.87 -3.51 -18.86
C SER A 88 -0.04 -4.40 -19.70
N ILE A 89 -0.61 -5.47 -19.11
CA ILE A 89 -1.54 -6.40 -19.79
C ILE A 89 -2.82 -5.69 -20.23
N PHE A 90 -3.25 -4.67 -19.48
CA PHE A 90 -4.42 -3.86 -19.81
C PHE A 90 -4.22 -2.98 -21.06
N CYS A 91 -3.01 -2.95 -21.63
CA CYS A 91 -2.71 -2.26 -22.89
C CYS A 91 -3.13 -3.06 -24.12
N SER A 92 -3.39 -4.36 -23.95
CA SER A 92 -3.85 -5.24 -25.02
C SER A 92 -5.32 -5.02 -25.35
N ASP A 93 -5.69 -5.26 -26.62
CA ASP A 93 -7.07 -5.16 -27.06
C ASP A 93 -7.97 -6.16 -26.33
N GLY A 94 -9.14 -5.69 -25.90
CA GLY A 94 -10.09 -6.48 -25.10
C GLY A 94 -9.81 -6.52 -23.59
N CYS A 95 -8.62 -6.11 -23.13
CA CYS A 95 -8.20 -6.24 -21.74
C CYS A 95 -8.46 -4.98 -20.88
N ALA A 96 -9.48 -4.18 -21.22
CA ALA A 96 -9.68 -2.89 -20.59
C ALA A 96 -10.37 -2.97 -19.22
N PHE A 97 -10.02 -2.03 -18.34
CA PHE A 97 -10.79 -1.69 -17.15
C PHE A 97 -11.20 -0.22 -17.30
N ALA A 98 -12.48 0.10 -17.21
CA ALA A 98 -12.98 1.45 -17.51
C ALA A 98 -14.20 1.81 -16.66
N PHE A 99 -14.47 3.11 -16.56
CA PHE A 99 -15.58 3.65 -15.78
C PHE A 99 -16.85 3.76 -16.64
N HIS A 100 -17.94 3.15 -16.18
CA HIS A 100 -19.26 3.27 -16.79
C HIS A 100 -20.03 4.40 -16.12
N VAL A 101 -20.26 5.49 -16.85
CA VAL A 101 -20.91 6.71 -16.32
C VAL A 101 -22.38 6.45 -15.99
N ASP A 102 -23.07 5.63 -16.77
CA ASP A 102 -24.50 5.34 -16.55
C ASP A 102 -24.74 4.49 -15.29
N MET A 103 -23.81 3.58 -15.01
CA MET A 103 -23.89 2.63 -13.91
C MET A 103 -23.07 3.05 -12.68
N LEU A 104 -22.24 4.09 -12.81
CA LEU A 104 -21.40 4.69 -11.77
C LEU A 104 -20.41 3.72 -11.12
N PHE A 105 -19.89 2.77 -11.89
CA PHE A 105 -18.88 1.82 -11.41
C PHE A 105 -17.85 1.49 -12.47
N TRP A 106 -16.72 0.98 -12.02
CA TRP A 106 -15.66 0.49 -12.90
C TRP A 106 -15.87 -0.99 -13.19
N SER A 107 -15.64 -1.43 -14.42
CA SER A 107 -15.67 -2.84 -14.77
C SER A 107 -14.62 -3.22 -15.80
N TYR A 108 -14.32 -4.51 -15.80
CA TYR A 108 -13.54 -5.15 -16.85
C TYR A 108 -14.38 -5.23 -18.12
N ALA A 109 -13.72 -5.15 -19.27
CA ALA A 109 -14.36 -5.32 -20.56
C ALA A 109 -15.00 -6.72 -20.66
N ASP A 110 -16.17 -6.80 -21.30
CA ASP A 110 -16.88 -8.05 -21.54
C ASP A 110 -16.24 -8.82 -22.72
N THR A 111 -15.02 -9.31 -22.49
CA THR A 111 -14.26 -10.13 -23.42
C THR A 111 -13.57 -11.25 -22.64
N GLU A 112 -13.09 -12.28 -23.34
CA GLU A 112 -12.33 -13.36 -22.72
C GLU A 112 -11.11 -12.84 -21.91
N CYS A 113 -10.42 -11.81 -22.42
CA CYS A 113 -9.31 -11.20 -21.68
C CYS A 113 -9.79 -10.50 -20.40
N GLY A 114 -10.85 -9.70 -20.49
CA GLY A 114 -11.39 -8.98 -19.34
C GLY A 114 -11.85 -9.92 -18.23
N HIS A 115 -12.54 -11.02 -18.58
CA HIS A 115 -12.96 -12.06 -17.64
C HIS A 115 -11.77 -12.79 -17.01
N THR A 116 -10.75 -13.10 -17.80
CA THR A 116 -9.51 -13.71 -17.31
C THR A 116 -8.79 -12.79 -16.31
N LEU A 117 -8.69 -11.49 -16.63
CA LEU A 117 -8.07 -10.51 -15.74
C LEU A 117 -8.85 -10.34 -14.43
N ALA A 118 -10.18 -10.28 -14.50
CA ALA A 118 -11.02 -10.21 -13.32
C ALA A 118 -10.76 -11.41 -12.38
N LEU A 119 -10.79 -12.63 -12.92
CA LEU A 119 -10.62 -13.84 -12.11
C LEU A 119 -9.20 -14.02 -11.57
N TYR A 120 -8.19 -13.99 -12.44
CA TYR A 120 -6.82 -14.35 -12.04
C TYR A 120 -6.10 -13.20 -11.36
N LEU A 121 -6.18 -11.98 -11.93
CA LEU A 121 -5.40 -10.86 -11.46
C LEU A 121 -6.13 -10.08 -10.36
N ALA A 122 -7.45 -9.87 -10.48
CA ALA A 122 -8.19 -9.13 -9.47
C ALA A 122 -8.56 -10.02 -8.27
N PHE A 123 -9.19 -11.17 -8.52
CA PHE A 123 -9.70 -12.04 -7.47
C PHE A 123 -8.62 -12.94 -6.86
N LEU A 124 -8.06 -13.88 -7.63
CA LEU A 124 -7.12 -14.87 -7.09
C LEU A 124 -5.84 -14.24 -6.57
N HIS A 125 -5.16 -13.44 -7.39
CA HIS A 125 -3.91 -12.79 -6.99
C HIS A 125 -4.11 -11.83 -5.81
N GLY A 126 -5.19 -11.04 -5.83
CA GLY A 126 -5.57 -10.18 -4.71
C GLY A 126 -5.82 -10.95 -3.41
N ALA A 127 -6.57 -12.05 -3.48
CA ALA A 127 -6.86 -12.90 -2.32
C ALA A 127 -5.60 -13.58 -1.77
N ILE A 128 -4.73 -14.11 -2.65
CA ILE A 128 -3.46 -14.73 -2.26
C ILE A 128 -2.56 -13.71 -1.56
N LEU A 129 -2.41 -12.50 -2.12
CA LEU A 129 -1.60 -11.46 -1.49
C LEU A 129 -2.13 -11.06 -0.11
N CYS A 130 -3.45 -10.88 0.03
CA CYS A 130 -4.06 -10.58 1.33
C CYS A 130 -3.79 -11.70 2.34
N ALA A 131 -3.92 -12.97 1.94
CA ALA A 131 -3.63 -14.11 2.81
C ALA A 131 -2.15 -14.13 3.24
N VAL A 132 -1.22 -13.91 2.32
CA VAL A 132 0.22 -13.84 2.59
C VAL A 132 0.54 -12.72 3.59
N VAL A 133 -0.03 -11.53 3.42
CA VAL A 133 0.14 -10.39 4.34
C VAL A 133 -0.32 -10.77 5.75
N VAL A 134 -1.53 -11.34 5.89
CA VAL A 134 -2.06 -11.76 7.21
C VAL A 134 -1.19 -12.83 7.86
N ILE A 135 -0.67 -13.78 7.09
CA ILE A 135 0.25 -14.81 7.59
C ILE A 135 1.53 -14.17 8.12
N ILE A 136 2.18 -13.31 7.33
CA ILE A 136 3.43 -12.62 7.71
C ILE A 136 3.20 -11.79 8.98
N ASP A 137 2.10 -11.06 9.04
CA ASP A 137 1.73 -10.23 10.18
C ASP A 137 1.51 -11.05 11.44
N THR A 138 0.87 -12.21 11.31
CA THR A 138 0.63 -13.13 12.42
C THR A 138 1.96 -13.73 12.91
N VAL A 139 2.84 -14.14 11.99
CA VAL A 139 4.17 -14.64 12.36
C VAL A 139 5.00 -13.56 13.05
N ALA A 140 4.98 -12.33 12.53
CA ALA A 140 5.66 -11.19 13.14
C ALA A 140 5.17 -10.94 14.57
N PHE A 141 3.85 -10.94 14.76
CA PHE A 141 3.22 -10.79 16.06
C PHE A 141 3.66 -11.88 17.04
N LEU A 142 3.57 -13.15 16.65
CA LEU A 142 3.98 -14.29 17.49
C LEU A 142 5.48 -14.26 17.83
N ALA A 143 6.33 -13.85 16.89
CA ALA A 143 7.76 -13.70 17.11
C ALA A 143 8.08 -12.61 18.14
N ILE A 144 7.36 -11.49 18.11
CA ILE A 144 7.48 -10.43 19.13
C ILE A 144 7.06 -10.94 20.49
N LEU A 145 5.91 -11.63 20.61
CA LEU A 145 5.43 -12.16 21.90
C LEU A 145 6.47 -13.08 22.55
N LYS A 146 7.10 -13.95 21.75
CA LYS A 146 8.19 -14.82 22.23
C LYS A 146 9.39 -14.01 22.73
N LYS A 147 9.79 -12.95 22.01
CA LYS A 147 10.92 -12.08 22.42
C LYS A 147 10.60 -11.23 23.65
N ALA A 148 9.41 -10.64 23.74
CA ALA A 148 8.96 -9.88 24.90
C ALA A 148 8.96 -10.75 26.16
N LYS A 149 8.43 -11.99 26.08
CA LYS A 149 8.45 -12.96 27.18
C LYS A 149 9.87 -13.32 27.64
N LYS A 150 10.84 -13.40 26.73
CA LYS A 150 12.26 -13.65 27.05
C LYS A 150 12.91 -12.44 27.74
N LEU A 151 12.56 -11.23 27.30
CA LEU A 151 13.12 -9.98 27.81
C LEU A 151 12.44 -9.50 29.10
N ARG A 152 11.29 -10.05 29.50
CA ARG A 152 10.56 -9.72 30.74
C ARG A 152 11.43 -9.63 32.01
N LYS A 153 12.54 -10.37 32.09
CA LYS A 153 13.47 -10.30 33.23
C LYS A 153 14.39 -9.06 33.22
N SER A 154 14.53 -8.39 32.08
CA SER A 154 15.46 -7.29 31.81
C SER A 154 14.77 -5.93 31.61
N ILE A 155 13.48 -5.90 31.28
CA ILE A 155 12.70 -4.67 31.09
C ILE A 155 11.64 -4.51 32.18
N GLY A 156 11.37 -3.28 32.59
CA GLY A 156 10.33 -2.98 33.57
C GLY A 156 8.92 -3.27 33.03
N LYS A 157 7.98 -3.66 33.92
CA LYS A 157 6.60 -4.02 33.56
C LYS A 157 5.86 -2.96 32.73
N ALA A 158 6.07 -1.68 33.04
CA ALA A 158 5.45 -0.57 32.31
C ALA A 158 5.97 -0.47 30.86
N GLN A 159 7.26 -0.68 30.65
CA GLN A 159 7.88 -0.65 29.33
C GLN A 159 7.47 -1.88 28.50
N GLU A 160 7.39 -3.06 29.13
CA GLU A 160 6.85 -4.29 28.51
C GLU A 160 5.41 -4.10 28.02
N ALA A 161 4.54 -3.51 28.86
CA ALA A 161 3.15 -3.26 28.52
C ALA A 161 2.99 -2.29 27.34
N THR A 162 3.77 -1.19 27.31
CA THR A 162 3.76 -0.23 26.20
C THR A 162 4.21 -0.87 24.89
N ILE A 163 5.30 -1.66 24.92
CA ILE A 163 5.77 -2.39 23.74
C ILE A 163 4.70 -3.35 23.25
N LEU A 164 4.11 -4.16 24.13
CA LEU A 164 3.07 -5.11 23.76
C LEU A 164 1.85 -4.41 23.14
N ASN A 165 1.36 -3.33 23.76
CA ASN A 165 0.19 -2.60 23.30
C ASN A 165 0.40 -2.00 21.89
N ASN A 166 1.55 -1.37 21.65
CA ASN A 166 1.88 -0.83 20.34
C ASN A 166 1.93 -1.94 19.26
N ASN A 167 2.46 -3.11 19.60
CA ASN A 167 2.55 -4.23 18.65
C ASN A 167 1.19 -4.89 18.38
N VAL A 168 0.34 -5.06 19.40
CA VAL A 168 -1.05 -5.53 19.22
C VAL A 168 -1.81 -4.57 18.31
N ARG A 169 -1.65 -3.27 18.51
CA ARG A 169 -2.30 -2.24 17.68
C ARG A 169 -1.84 -2.33 16.22
N LEU A 170 -0.55 -2.49 15.97
CA LEU A 170 0.02 -2.66 14.62
C LEU A 170 -0.41 -3.97 13.94
N TYR A 171 -0.58 -5.05 14.70
CA TYR A 171 -1.10 -6.31 14.19
C TYR A 171 -2.58 -6.19 13.84
N ALA A 172 -3.40 -5.65 14.75
CA ALA A 172 -4.83 -5.42 14.53
C ALA A 172 -5.07 -4.51 13.32
N GLN A 173 -4.26 -3.47 13.15
CA GLN A 173 -4.27 -2.61 11.97
C GLN A 173 -4.08 -3.42 10.68
N GLY A 174 -3.04 -4.25 10.60
CA GLY A 174 -2.78 -5.10 9.42
C GLY A 174 -3.93 -6.06 9.12
N CYS A 175 -4.52 -6.69 10.14
CA CYS A 175 -5.68 -7.56 9.98
C CYS A 175 -6.93 -6.82 9.48
N VAL A 176 -7.25 -5.66 10.06
CA VAL A 176 -8.40 -4.84 9.64
C VAL A 176 -8.23 -4.39 8.20
N GLN A 177 -7.02 -3.98 7.83
CA GLN A 177 -6.69 -3.55 6.50
C GLN A 177 -6.84 -4.69 5.48
N ALA A 178 -6.26 -5.86 5.75
CA ALA A 178 -6.44 -7.04 4.90
C ALA A 178 -7.91 -7.44 4.75
N LEU A 179 -8.70 -7.36 5.84
CA LEU A 179 -10.14 -7.61 5.79
C LEU A 179 -10.85 -6.60 4.87
N CYS A 180 -10.52 -5.31 4.94
CA CYS A 180 -11.08 -4.30 4.05
C CYS A 180 -10.78 -4.61 2.57
N PHE A 181 -9.56 -5.04 2.24
CA PHE A 181 -9.22 -5.45 0.86
C PHE A 181 -10.00 -6.67 0.40
N VAL A 182 -10.11 -7.70 1.25
CA VAL A 182 -10.91 -8.90 0.94
C VAL A 182 -12.38 -8.54 0.70
N LEU A 183 -12.96 -7.71 1.57
CA LEU A 183 -14.34 -7.25 1.41
C LEU A 183 -14.52 -6.44 0.12
N ALA A 184 -13.57 -5.59 -0.26
CA ALA A 184 -13.60 -4.86 -1.52
C ALA A 184 -13.53 -5.81 -2.74
N ILE A 185 -12.66 -6.81 -2.72
CA ILE A 185 -12.54 -7.82 -3.78
C ILE A 185 -13.85 -8.60 -3.93
N LEU A 186 -14.41 -9.08 -2.82
CA LEU A 186 -15.68 -9.81 -2.80
C LEU A 186 -16.84 -8.93 -3.28
N ALA A 187 -16.87 -7.67 -2.85
CA ALA A 187 -17.85 -6.70 -3.32
C ALA A 187 -17.77 -6.55 -4.85
N PHE A 188 -16.57 -6.35 -5.39
CA PHE A 188 -16.36 -6.16 -6.83
C PHE A 188 -16.76 -7.36 -7.69
N HIS A 189 -16.58 -8.59 -7.18
CA HIS A 189 -16.90 -9.80 -7.94
C HIS A 189 -18.36 -10.25 -7.82
N PHE A 190 -18.93 -10.19 -6.61
CA PHE A 190 -20.22 -10.85 -6.33
C PHE A 190 -21.40 -9.90 -6.25
N THR A 191 -21.18 -8.62 -5.96
CA THR A 191 -22.29 -7.67 -5.74
C THR A 191 -22.79 -6.92 -6.98
N PRO A 192 -22.05 -6.71 -8.09
CA PRO A 192 -22.55 -5.90 -9.21
C PRO A 192 -23.89 -6.39 -9.79
N GLY A 193 -24.07 -7.72 -9.88
CA GLY A 193 -25.30 -8.36 -10.35
C GLY A 193 -26.44 -8.38 -9.32
N LEU A 194 -26.12 -8.22 -8.03
CA LEU A 194 -27.12 -8.17 -6.94
C LEU A 194 -27.67 -6.76 -6.72
N LEU A 195 -26.89 -5.74 -7.07
CA LEU A 195 -27.25 -4.34 -6.89
C LEU A 195 -28.08 -3.85 -8.09
N THR A 196 -29.29 -3.38 -7.83
CA THR A 196 -30.24 -2.98 -8.88
C THR A 196 -30.11 -1.51 -9.29
N THR A 197 -29.72 -0.63 -8.36
CA THR A 197 -29.63 0.82 -8.63
C THR A 197 -28.20 1.25 -8.90
N LYS A 198 -28.01 2.26 -9.76
CA LYS A 198 -26.69 2.86 -10.00
C LYS A 198 -26.08 3.46 -8.74
N TRP A 199 -26.90 4.01 -7.84
CA TRP A 199 -26.44 4.59 -6.57
C TRP A 199 -25.94 3.52 -5.60
N SER A 200 -26.60 2.36 -5.54
CA SER A 200 -26.13 1.25 -4.72
C SER A 200 -24.82 0.65 -5.27
N ARG A 201 -24.68 0.56 -6.61
CA ARG A 201 -23.41 0.16 -7.26
C ARG A 201 -22.31 1.17 -6.95
N PHE A 202 -22.58 2.46 -7.12
CA PHE A 202 -21.64 3.52 -6.78
C PHE A 202 -21.16 3.45 -5.33
N ALA A 203 -22.09 3.39 -4.37
CA ALA A 203 -21.77 3.39 -2.95
C ALA A 203 -20.91 2.17 -2.56
N THR A 204 -21.26 0.99 -3.07
CA THR A 204 -20.62 -0.28 -2.69
C THR A 204 -19.30 -0.50 -3.42
N LEU A 205 -19.27 -0.24 -4.72
CA LEU A 205 -18.16 -0.62 -5.61
C LEU A 205 -17.17 0.52 -5.80
N THR A 206 -17.63 1.76 -6.00
CA THR A 206 -16.74 2.88 -6.32
C THR A 206 -16.35 3.66 -5.08
N ALA A 207 -17.33 4.18 -4.34
CA ALA A 207 -17.08 4.94 -3.12
C ALA A 207 -16.51 4.05 -2.01
N GLY A 208 -17.04 2.82 -1.86
CA GLY A 208 -16.49 1.83 -0.93
C GLY A 208 -15.04 1.49 -1.23
N TRP A 209 -14.68 1.34 -2.50
CA TRP A 209 -13.30 1.07 -2.90
C TRP A 209 -12.36 2.26 -2.61
N GLU A 210 -12.75 3.48 -2.97
CA GLU A 210 -11.97 4.68 -2.64
C GLU A 210 -11.84 4.88 -1.12
N PHE A 211 -12.86 4.53 -0.35
CA PHE A 211 -12.81 4.56 1.11
C PHE A 211 -11.76 3.58 1.68
N VAL A 212 -11.66 2.37 1.14
CA VAL A 212 -10.63 1.40 1.53
C VAL A 212 -9.23 1.98 1.31
N HIS A 213 -8.98 2.62 0.17
CA HIS A 213 -7.70 3.29 -0.09
C HIS A 213 -7.44 4.48 0.84
N ALA A 214 -8.47 5.28 1.13
CA ALA A 214 -8.35 6.41 2.06
C ALA A 214 -7.98 5.93 3.48
N VAL A 215 -8.59 4.83 3.94
CA VAL A 215 -8.27 4.20 5.23
C VAL A 215 -6.85 3.67 5.25
N ASP A 216 -6.41 2.98 4.19
CA ASP A 216 -5.03 2.50 4.06
C ASP A 216 -4.01 3.64 4.15
N GLY A 217 -4.22 4.72 3.39
CA GLY A 217 -3.37 5.92 3.47
C GLY A 217 -3.37 6.59 4.84
N LEU A 218 -4.54 6.71 5.48
CA LEU A 218 -4.66 7.28 6.82
C LEU A 218 -3.91 6.45 7.86
N ILE A 219 -4.00 5.14 7.77
CA ILE A 219 -3.30 4.19 8.62
C ILE A 219 -1.78 4.41 8.51
N LEU A 220 -1.23 4.50 7.30
CA LEU A 220 0.21 4.75 7.13
C LEU A 220 0.66 6.07 7.78
N ILE A 221 -0.14 7.13 7.63
CA ILE A 221 0.16 8.44 8.24
C ILE A 221 0.10 8.36 9.77
N LEU A 222 -0.93 7.74 10.35
CA LEU A 222 -1.12 7.72 11.80
C LEU A 222 -0.05 6.90 12.53
N PHE A 223 0.40 5.80 11.91
CA PHE A 223 1.28 4.83 12.56
C PHE A 223 2.77 5.02 12.24
N HIS A 224 3.11 5.75 11.17
CA HIS A 224 4.51 5.97 10.79
C HIS A 224 5.01 7.36 11.23
N GLU A 225 5.59 7.44 12.43
CA GLU A 225 6.11 8.69 13.02
C GLU A 225 7.05 9.46 12.10
N LYS A 226 7.96 8.77 11.41
CA LYS A 226 8.87 9.38 10.43
C LYS A 226 8.12 10.07 9.29
N PHE A 227 6.98 9.53 8.86
CA PHE A 227 6.17 10.10 7.79
C PHE A 227 5.42 11.35 8.28
N ARG A 228 4.92 11.33 9.52
CA ARG A 228 4.32 12.52 10.16
C ARG A 228 5.32 13.67 10.30
N VAL A 229 6.55 13.38 10.73
CA VAL A 229 7.62 14.39 10.83
C VAL A 229 7.96 14.96 9.44
N LEU A 230 7.99 14.13 8.40
CA LEU A 230 8.24 14.57 7.03
C LEU A 230 7.13 15.48 6.50
N LEU A 231 5.87 15.16 6.76
CA LEU A 231 4.70 15.96 6.36
C LEU A 231 4.65 17.29 7.11
N CYS A 232 4.97 17.30 8.41
CA CYS A 232 4.99 18.52 9.22
C CYS A 232 6.24 19.37 8.99
N ASN A 233 7.34 18.78 8.53
CA ASN A 233 8.59 19.49 8.25
C ASN A 233 9.28 18.99 6.95
N PRO A 234 8.74 19.37 5.78
CA PRO A 234 9.28 18.95 4.48
C PRO A 234 10.69 19.49 4.21
N SER A 235 11.14 20.54 4.91
CA SER A 235 12.49 21.11 4.79
C SER A 235 13.60 20.13 5.22
N SER A 236 13.26 19.14 6.06
CA SER A 236 14.18 18.08 6.50
C SER A 236 14.67 17.17 5.36
N LEU A 237 13.92 17.08 4.25
CA LEU A 237 14.33 16.35 3.05
C LEU A 237 15.50 17.01 2.32
N TRP A 238 15.57 18.34 2.40
CA TRP A 238 16.55 19.15 1.67
C TRP A 238 17.85 19.37 2.45
N GLN A 239 17.78 19.28 3.79
CA GLN A 239 18.95 19.47 4.66
C GLN A 239 19.98 18.33 4.61
N ARG A 240 19.60 17.12 4.20
CA ARG A 240 20.53 15.99 4.04
C ARG A 240 21.39 16.05 2.77
N ALA A 241 21.08 16.94 1.83
CA ALA A 241 21.81 17.07 0.56
C ALA A 241 22.95 18.10 0.61
N ALA A 242 23.13 18.85 1.71
CA ALA A 242 24.26 19.75 1.85
C ALA A 242 25.55 18.94 2.10
N PRO A 243 26.59 19.04 1.25
CA PRO A 243 27.88 18.46 1.56
C PRO A 243 28.41 19.07 2.86
N PRO A 244 29.12 18.31 3.72
CA PRO A 244 29.75 18.88 4.89
C PRO A 244 30.71 19.99 4.45
N SER A 245 30.38 21.24 4.79
CA SER A 245 31.30 22.36 4.68
C SER A 245 32.55 21.99 5.47
N SER A 246 33.70 22.02 4.81
CA SER A 246 35.03 21.73 5.35
C SER A 246 35.28 22.50 6.65
N ALA A 247 35.08 21.84 7.79
CA ALA A 247 35.52 22.34 9.07
C ALA A 247 37.05 22.21 9.14
N THR A 248 37.72 23.35 9.18
CA THR A 248 39.15 23.55 9.45
C THR A 248 39.67 22.69 10.62
N PRO A 249 40.87 22.09 10.51
CA PRO A 249 41.41 21.24 11.55
C PRO A 249 41.87 22.08 12.75
N ARG A 250 41.25 21.83 13.91
CA ARG A 250 41.64 22.37 15.21
C ARG A 250 42.96 21.71 15.64
N SER A 251 44.02 22.50 15.79
CA SER A 251 45.34 22.01 16.20
C SER A 251 45.28 21.35 17.58
N ARG A 252 45.79 20.11 17.67
CA ARG A 252 46.09 19.46 18.95
C ARG A 252 47.27 20.19 19.58
N ARG A 253 47.03 20.89 20.70
CA ARG A 253 48.10 21.29 21.61
C ARG A 253 48.19 20.23 22.72
N ILE A 254 49.26 19.46 22.67
CA ILE A 254 49.70 18.55 23.74
C ILE A 254 50.10 19.41 24.93
N ALA A 255 49.63 19.06 26.14
CA ALA A 255 50.22 19.53 27.37
C ALA A 255 50.34 18.34 28.34
N ASN A 256 51.59 18.03 28.67
CA ASN A 256 52.03 17.10 29.68
C ASN A 256 51.66 17.63 31.08
N PHE A 257 51.16 16.77 31.97
CA PHE A 257 51.81 16.23 33.17
C PHE A 257 50.77 15.41 33.96
#